data_AF-A0A2S9F572-F1
#
_entry.id   AF-A0A2S9F572-F1
#
_cell.length_a   1.000
_cell.length_b   1.000
_cell.length_c   1.000
_cell.angle_alpha   90.00
_cell.angle_beta   90.00
_cell.angle_gamma   90.00
#
_symmetry.space_group_name_H-M   'P 1'
#
loop_
_entity.id
_entity.type
_entity.pdbx_description
1 polymer ?
#
loop_
_entity_poly.entity_id
_entity_poly.type
_entity_poly.pdbx_seq_one_letter_code
_entity_poly.pdbx_strand_id
1 'polypeptide(L)'
;PTEALVRKIREFKPHVMTTYDENGGYPHPDHIKCHQVSVAAYEAAADHLLYPDAGEPWSVSKLYYNHGFLRQRMQVLQDEFAKNGEEGPFAKWLEKWDPDDDVLDKRVTTRIECSKYFAQRDDALLAHATQIDPKSFFFTTPMEWQQRLWPTEEFELARSRVPVSLPETDLFAGIEGRE
;
A
#
# COMPACT_ATOMS: atom_id res chain seq x y z
N PRO A 1 -20.84 -9.18 1.18
CA PRO A 1 -19.51 -8.82 0.60
C PRO A 1 -18.37 -9.64 1.22
N THR A 2 -18.31 -9.76 2.55
CA THR A 2 -17.26 -10.52 3.26
C THR A 2 -17.16 -11.98 2.83
N GLU A 3 -18.29 -12.71 2.77
CA GLU A 3 -18.30 -14.10 2.29
C GLU A 3 -17.67 -14.26 0.89
N ALA A 4 -17.97 -13.34 -0.03
CA ALA A 4 -17.45 -13.40 -1.38
C ALA A 4 -15.92 -13.26 -1.40
N LEU A 5 -15.36 -12.39 -0.55
CA LEU A 5 -13.91 -12.25 -0.41
C LEU A 5 -13.29 -13.45 0.31
N VAL A 6 -13.94 -14.01 1.34
CA VAL A 6 -13.51 -15.26 2.00
C VAL A 6 -13.37 -16.38 0.98
N ARG A 7 -14.36 -16.55 0.10
CA ARG A 7 -14.32 -17.53 -0.98
C ARG A 7 -13.08 -17.35 -1.87
N LYS A 8 -12.74 -16.11 -2.21
CA LYS A 8 -11.52 -15.80 -3.00
C LYS A 8 -10.23 -16.03 -2.24
N ILE A 9 -10.19 -15.74 -0.94
CA ILE A 9 -9.03 -16.05 -0.10
C ILE A 9 -8.82 -17.56 -0.02
N ARG A 10 -9.88 -18.34 0.18
CA ARG A 10 -9.80 -19.81 0.29
C ARG A 10 -9.46 -20.49 -1.05
N GLU A 11 -9.89 -19.92 -2.16
CA GLU A 11 -9.56 -20.36 -3.52
C GLU A 11 -8.09 -20.04 -3.88
N PHE A 12 -7.68 -18.78 -3.70
CA PHE A 12 -6.35 -18.29 -4.11
C PHE A 12 -5.24 -18.65 -3.11
N LYS A 13 -5.59 -18.87 -1.83
CA LYS A 13 -4.69 -19.18 -0.72
C LYS A 13 -3.52 -18.19 -0.57
N PRO A 14 -3.79 -16.87 -0.46
CA PRO A 14 -2.72 -15.89 -0.33
C PRO A 14 -1.97 -16.04 1.00
N HIS A 15 -0.64 -16.05 0.95
CA HIS A 15 0.19 -15.92 2.17
C HIS A 15 0.08 -14.52 2.77
N VAL A 16 -0.02 -13.50 1.92
CA VAL A 16 -0.05 -12.09 2.27
C VAL A 16 -1.25 -11.43 1.62
N MET A 17 -1.93 -10.55 2.36
CA MET A 17 -2.92 -9.63 1.83
C MET A 17 -2.49 -8.19 2.06
N THR A 18 -2.88 -7.30 1.14
CA THR A 18 -2.76 -5.85 1.31
C THR A 18 -4.13 -5.20 1.14
N THR A 19 -4.36 -4.09 1.82
CA THR A 19 -5.61 -3.30 1.74
C THR A 19 -5.36 -1.86 2.18
N TYR A 20 -6.38 -1.01 2.17
CA TYR A 20 -6.31 0.31 2.80
C TYR A 20 -6.32 0.22 4.33
N ASP A 21 -5.82 1.25 5.00
CA ASP A 21 -6.00 1.46 6.44
C ASP A 21 -7.48 1.78 6.77
N GLU A 22 -7.78 1.96 8.05
CA GLU A 22 -9.13 2.25 8.53
C GLU A 22 -9.71 3.57 8.01
N ASN A 23 -8.86 4.48 7.54
CA ASN A 23 -9.25 5.76 6.95
C ASN A 23 -9.39 5.69 5.43
N GLY A 24 -9.03 4.56 4.80
CA GLY A 24 -9.08 4.37 3.34
C GLY A 24 -7.85 4.92 2.59
N GLY A 25 -6.79 5.33 3.28
CA GLY A 25 -5.65 6.06 2.74
C GLY A 25 -5.97 7.52 2.39
N TYR A 26 -7.05 7.74 1.65
CA TYR A 26 -7.81 9.00 1.62
C TYR A 26 -9.28 8.66 1.91
N PRO A 27 -10.09 9.56 2.50
CA PRO A 27 -11.37 9.20 3.13
C PRO A 27 -12.51 8.95 2.13
N HIS A 28 -12.24 8.23 1.04
CA HIS A 28 -13.25 7.73 0.12
C HIS A 28 -14.07 6.63 0.81
N PRO A 29 -15.42 6.72 0.78
CA PRO A 29 -16.29 5.73 1.42
C PRO A 29 -16.00 4.29 0.96
N ASP A 30 -15.70 4.08 -0.32
CA ASP A 30 -15.42 2.75 -0.84
C ASP A 30 -14.08 2.17 -0.35
N HIS A 31 -13.07 3.02 -0.09
CA HIS A 31 -11.80 2.56 0.44
C HIS A 31 -11.94 2.12 1.90
N ILE A 32 -12.69 2.89 2.69
CA ILE A 32 -13.06 2.52 4.06
C ILE A 32 -13.86 1.20 4.04
N LYS A 33 -14.79 1.04 3.08
CA LYS A 33 -15.55 -0.20 2.96
C LYS A 33 -14.69 -1.38 2.55
N CYS A 34 -13.75 -1.17 1.64
CA CYS A 34 -12.76 -2.16 1.23
C CYS A 34 -11.91 -2.61 2.42
N HIS A 35 -11.41 -1.68 3.24
CA HIS A 35 -10.72 -2.01 4.49
C HIS A 35 -11.58 -2.90 5.39
N GLN A 36 -12.81 -2.48 5.70
CA GLN A 36 -13.70 -3.24 6.59
C GLN A 36 -13.95 -4.66 6.10
N VAL A 37 -14.19 -4.82 4.79
CA VAL A 37 -14.45 -6.13 4.18
C VAL A 37 -13.18 -6.99 4.15
N SER A 38 -12.02 -6.41 3.83
CA SER A 38 -10.73 -7.11 3.78
C SER A 38 -10.30 -7.62 5.15
N VAL A 39 -10.38 -6.79 6.19
CA VAL A 39 -10.07 -7.20 7.57
C VAL A 39 -11.03 -8.30 8.05
N ALA A 40 -12.34 -8.13 7.83
CA ALA A 40 -13.32 -9.15 8.20
C ALA A 40 -13.09 -10.48 7.47
N ALA A 41 -12.72 -10.44 6.19
CA ALA A 41 -12.44 -11.63 5.40
C ALA A 41 -11.12 -12.31 5.82
N TYR A 42 -10.08 -11.52 6.15
CA TYR A 42 -8.81 -12.03 6.69
C TYR A 42 -9.02 -12.83 7.98
N GLU A 43 -9.89 -12.36 8.88
CA GLU A 43 -10.22 -13.07 10.12
C GLU A 43 -11.11 -14.30 9.86
N ALA A 44 -12.16 -14.16 9.05
CA ALA A 44 -13.11 -15.25 8.79
C ALA A 44 -12.56 -16.37 7.90
N ALA A 45 -11.55 -16.10 7.06
CA ALA A 45 -11.04 -17.09 6.11
C ALA A 45 -10.46 -18.34 6.77
N ALA A 46 -9.90 -18.20 7.97
CA ALA A 46 -9.32 -19.30 8.74
C ALA A 46 -10.35 -20.09 9.58
N ASP A 47 -11.56 -19.54 9.76
CA ASP A 47 -12.59 -20.14 10.61
C ASP A 47 -13.50 -21.07 9.81
N HIS A 48 -13.50 -22.35 10.14
CA HIS A 48 -14.31 -23.38 9.46
C HIS A 48 -15.82 -23.27 9.74
N LEU A 49 -16.23 -22.56 10.80
CA LEU A 49 -17.63 -22.34 11.15
C LEU A 49 -18.22 -21.14 10.40
N LEU A 50 -17.37 -20.18 10.02
CA LEU A 50 -17.80 -19.02 9.24
C LEU A 50 -17.74 -19.34 7.75
N TYR A 51 -18.86 -19.08 7.06
CA TYR A 51 -19.00 -19.29 5.62
C TYR A 51 -18.55 -20.71 5.19
N PRO A 52 -19.16 -21.79 5.71
CA PRO A 52 -18.73 -23.16 5.42
C PRO A 52 -18.79 -23.49 3.92
N ASP A 53 -19.74 -22.91 3.19
CA ASP A 53 -19.89 -23.10 1.75
C ASP A 53 -18.86 -22.31 0.90
N ALA A 54 -17.94 -21.55 1.53
CA ALA A 54 -16.93 -20.74 0.86
C ALA A 54 -15.62 -21.47 0.55
N GLY A 55 -15.59 -22.80 0.70
CA GLY A 55 -14.42 -23.65 0.46
C GLY A 55 -13.60 -23.91 1.72
N GLU A 56 -12.49 -24.63 1.56
CA GLU A 56 -11.62 -25.05 2.66
C GLU A 56 -10.98 -23.85 3.38
N PRO A 57 -10.98 -23.81 4.73
CA PRO A 57 -10.39 -22.72 5.49
C PRO A 57 -8.94 -22.45 5.09
N TRP A 58 -8.58 -21.16 5.04
CA TRP A 58 -7.23 -20.72 4.75
C TRP A 58 -6.82 -19.60 5.69
N SER A 59 -5.70 -19.81 6.39
CA SER A 59 -5.12 -18.82 7.28
C SER A 59 -4.06 -18.01 6.54
N VAL A 60 -4.45 -16.82 6.09
CA VAL A 60 -3.53 -15.80 5.57
C VAL A 60 -2.52 -15.45 6.66
N SER A 61 -1.24 -15.42 6.33
CA SER A 61 -0.16 -15.27 7.32
C SER A 61 0.03 -13.82 7.76
N LYS A 62 -0.09 -12.86 6.83
CA LYS A 62 0.08 -11.43 7.12
C LYS A 62 -0.92 -10.55 6.38
N LEU A 63 -1.31 -9.45 7.02
CA LEU A 63 -2.12 -8.38 6.45
C LEU A 63 -1.38 -7.06 6.58
N TYR A 64 -1.23 -6.35 5.47
CA TYR A 64 -0.61 -5.02 5.43
C TYR A 64 -1.59 -3.93 4.97
N TYR A 65 -1.41 -2.72 5.47
CA TYR A 65 -2.04 -1.51 4.95
C TYR A 65 -1.08 -0.75 4.05
N ASN A 66 -1.58 -0.24 2.91
CA ASN A 66 -0.80 0.51 1.93
C ASN A 66 -0.67 1.99 2.33
N HIS A 67 0.53 2.56 2.29
CA HIS A 67 0.81 3.97 2.58
C HIS A 67 1.51 4.64 1.39
N GLY A 68 0.75 5.25 0.47
CA GLY A 68 1.30 5.78 -0.80
C GLY A 68 1.65 7.27 -0.80
N PHE A 69 1.17 8.05 0.17
CA PHE A 69 1.34 9.50 0.23
C PHE A 69 1.96 9.89 1.57
N LEU A 70 3.29 9.83 1.64
CA LEU A 70 4.05 10.23 2.83
C LEU A 70 4.57 11.65 2.66
N ARG A 71 4.47 12.48 3.70
CA ARG A 71 4.96 13.87 3.66
C ARG A 71 6.45 13.89 3.38
N GLN A 72 7.21 12.98 4.01
CA GLN A 72 8.65 12.87 3.80
C GLN A 72 9.01 12.62 2.33
N ARG A 73 8.32 11.70 1.66
CA ARG A 73 8.48 11.43 0.21
C ARG A 73 8.25 12.69 -0.60
N MET A 74 7.13 13.37 -0.36
CA MET A 74 6.76 14.60 -1.07
C MET A 74 7.79 15.72 -0.84
N GLN A 75 8.25 15.88 0.40
CA GLN A 75 9.25 16.89 0.75
C GLN A 75 10.58 16.62 0.04
N VAL A 76 11.07 15.38 0.06
CA VAL A 76 12.32 15.00 -0.62
C VAL A 76 12.27 15.32 -2.11
N LEU A 77 11.14 15.01 -2.76
CA LEU A 77 10.95 15.31 -4.18
C LEU A 77 10.82 16.82 -4.43
N GLN A 78 10.08 17.53 -3.59
CA GLN A 78 9.93 19.00 -3.68
C GLN A 78 11.29 19.71 -3.55
N ASP A 79 12.12 19.27 -2.61
CA ASP A 79 13.46 19.82 -2.38
C ASP A 79 14.38 19.55 -3.58
N GLU A 80 14.21 18.41 -4.26
CA GLU A 80 14.98 18.10 -5.47
C GLU A 80 14.61 19.03 -6.63
N PHE A 81 13.32 19.30 -6.84
CA PHE A 81 12.89 20.33 -7.80
C PHE A 81 13.52 21.68 -7.49
N ALA A 82 13.46 22.12 -6.22
CA ALA A 82 14.03 23.40 -5.80
C ALA A 82 15.55 23.47 -6.04
N LYS A 83 16.30 22.40 -5.76
CA LYS A 83 17.74 22.31 -6.03
C LYS A 83 18.09 22.44 -7.52
N ASN A 84 17.18 22.04 -8.40
CA ASN A 84 17.34 22.15 -9.85
C ASN A 84 16.72 23.44 -10.42
N GLY A 85 16.25 24.35 -9.57
CA GLY A 85 15.67 25.64 -9.99
C GLY A 85 14.26 25.52 -10.57
N GLU A 86 13.55 24.44 -10.27
CA GLU A 86 12.20 24.14 -10.75
C GLU A 86 11.17 24.18 -9.61
N GLU A 87 9.90 24.40 -9.95
CA GLU A 87 8.80 24.32 -8.99
C GLU A 87 8.25 22.89 -8.93
N GLY A 88 8.36 22.24 -7.78
CA GLY A 88 7.85 20.88 -7.59
C GLY A 88 6.32 20.81 -7.42
N PRO A 89 5.71 19.63 -7.68
CA PRO A 89 4.25 19.49 -7.73
C PRO A 89 3.58 19.47 -6.34
N PHE A 90 4.33 19.41 -5.25
CA PHE A 90 3.81 19.15 -3.91
C PHE A 90 3.77 20.39 -3.00
N ALA A 91 4.25 21.56 -3.46
CA ALA A 91 4.35 22.77 -2.65
C ALA A 91 3.04 23.10 -1.90
N LYS A 92 1.91 23.14 -2.61
CA LYS A 92 0.59 23.45 -2.03
C LYS A 92 0.09 22.42 -1.03
N TRP A 93 0.51 21.16 -1.17
CA TRP A 93 0.14 20.09 -0.24
C TRP A 93 0.97 20.22 1.04
N LEU A 94 2.28 20.43 0.88
CA LEU A 94 3.22 20.59 1.99
C LEU A 94 2.95 21.85 2.83
N GLU A 95 2.48 22.95 2.23
CA GLU A 95 2.07 24.17 2.96
C GLU A 95 0.94 23.92 3.97
N LYS A 96 0.06 22.96 3.68
CA LYS A 96 -1.10 22.62 4.52
C LYS A 96 -0.83 21.45 5.46
N TRP A 97 0.36 20.85 5.37
CA TRP A 97 0.71 19.66 6.13
C TRP A 97 1.66 20.02 7.27
N ASP A 98 1.16 19.87 8.50
CA ASP A 98 1.97 20.02 9.70
C ASP A 98 3.19 19.05 9.66
N PRO A 99 4.43 19.57 9.65
CA PRO A 99 5.63 18.73 9.63
C PRO A 99 5.79 17.83 10.85
N ASP A 100 5.19 18.18 12.00
CA ASP A 100 5.29 17.41 13.24
C ASP A 100 4.25 16.27 13.32
N ASP A 101 3.27 16.27 12.41
CA ASP A 101 2.12 15.36 12.39
C ASP A 101 1.99 14.55 11.08
N ASP A 102 3.05 13.85 10.69
CA ASP A 102 2.93 12.76 9.70
C ASP A 102 2.57 11.43 10.40
N VAL A 103 1.27 11.24 10.65
CA VAL A 103 0.73 10.02 11.27
C VAL A 103 1.03 8.78 10.42
N LEU A 104 1.04 8.91 9.09
CA LEU A 104 1.24 7.77 8.20
C LEU A 104 2.70 7.30 8.24
N ASP A 105 3.67 8.21 8.19
CA ASP A 105 5.08 7.84 8.26
C ASP A 105 5.42 7.11 9.57
N LYS A 106 4.84 7.56 10.70
CA LYS A 106 4.99 6.90 12.01
C LYS A 106 4.42 5.47 12.06
N ARG A 107 3.52 5.12 11.14
CA ARG A 107 2.89 3.78 11.02
C ARG A 107 3.61 2.87 10.03
N VAL A 108 4.50 3.41 9.18
CA VAL A 108 5.24 2.59 8.22
C VAL A 108 6.16 1.64 8.98
N THR A 109 6.00 0.36 8.73
CA THR A 109 6.81 -0.71 9.33
C THR A 109 7.62 -1.47 8.28
N THR A 110 7.23 -1.33 7.02
CA THR A 110 7.75 -2.14 5.91
C THR A 110 7.94 -1.26 4.68
N ARG A 111 9.11 -1.36 4.04
CA ARG A 111 9.45 -0.61 2.83
C ARG A 111 9.97 -1.57 1.77
N ILE A 112 9.29 -1.66 0.64
CA ILE A 112 9.63 -2.60 -0.43
C ILE A 112 10.31 -1.85 -1.56
N GLU A 113 11.55 -2.22 -1.87
CA GLU A 113 12.31 -1.69 -3.00
C GLU A 113 11.61 -2.06 -4.33
N CYS A 114 11.08 -1.04 -5.01
CA CYS A 114 10.26 -1.18 -6.21
C CYS A 114 10.79 -0.37 -7.40
N SER A 115 11.90 0.37 -7.23
CA SER A 115 12.48 1.30 -8.22
C SER A 115 12.59 0.72 -9.64
N LYS A 116 13.03 -0.54 -9.78
CA LYS A 116 13.14 -1.25 -11.07
C LYS A 116 11.80 -1.45 -11.81
N TYR A 117 10.67 -1.30 -11.12
CA TYR A 117 9.32 -1.52 -11.65
C TYR A 117 8.50 -0.23 -11.84
N PHE A 118 9.06 0.94 -11.53
CA PHE A 118 8.32 2.20 -11.61
C PHE A 118 7.88 2.55 -13.05
N ALA A 119 8.65 2.17 -14.08
CA ALA A 119 8.21 2.34 -15.46
C ALA A 119 6.93 1.54 -15.76
N GLN A 120 6.86 0.29 -15.30
CA GLN A 120 5.67 -0.56 -15.47
C GLN A 120 4.48 -0.04 -14.65
N ARG A 121 4.73 0.53 -13.46
CA ARG A 121 3.71 1.20 -12.66
C ARG A 121 3.11 2.39 -13.41
N ASP A 122 3.95 3.22 -14.01
CA ASP A 122 3.52 4.40 -14.76
C ASP A 122 2.74 4.00 -16.03
N ASP A 123 3.20 2.98 -16.76
CA ASP A 123 2.47 2.41 -17.91
C ASP A 123 1.09 1.87 -17.50
N ALA A 124 1.02 1.17 -16.36
CA ALA A 124 -0.25 0.67 -15.82
C ALA A 124 -1.20 1.82 -15.45
N LEU A 125 -0.67 2.91 -14.86
CA LEU A 125 -1.45 4.08 -14.50
C LEU A 125 -1.99 4.80 -15.74
N LEU A 126 -1.18 4.94 -16.80
CA LEU A 126 -1.58 5.53 -18.08
C LEU A 126 -2.66 4.72 -18.82
N ALA A 127 -2.73 3.41 -18.60
CA ALA A 127 -3.78 2.57 -19.17
C ALA A 127 -5.19 2.97 -18.66
N HIS A 128 -5.30 3.63 -17.51
CA HIS A 128 -6.55 4.19 -16.99
C HIS A 128 -6.91 5.54 -17.62
N ALA A 129 -6.95 5.61 -18.96
CA ALA A 129 -7.04 6.84 -19.75
C ALA A 129 -8.27 7.73 -19.43
N THR A 130 -9.35 7.19 -18.86
CA THR A 130 -10.53 7.97 -18.46
C THR A 130 -10.41 8.60 -17.07
N GLN A 131 -9.46 8.12 -16.25
CA GLN A 131 -9.28 8.51 -14.85
C GLN A 131 -8.02 9.36 -14.67
N ILE A 132 -6.97 9.08 -15.45
CA ILE A 132 -5.66 9.68 -15.31
C ILE A 132 -5.35 10.54 -16.53
N ASP A 133 -5.13 11.84 -16.29
CA ASP A 133 -4.52 12.71 -17.29
C ASP A 133 -3.01 12.38 -17.37
N PRO A 134 -2.46 12.06 -18.57
CA PRO A 134 -1.03 11.87 -18.77
C PRO A 134 -0.16 13.08 -18.36
N LYS A 135 -0.77 14.25 -18.16
CA LYS A 135 -0.10 15.48 -17.68
C LYS A 135 -0.31 15.74 -16.18
N SER A 136 -0.92 14.81 -15.46
CA SER A 136 -1.16 14.94 -14.01
C SER A 136 0.14 14.89 -13.21
N PHE A 137 0.05 15.29 -11.94
CA PHE A 137 1.18 15.34 -11.01
C PHE A 137 1.90 13.99 -10.81
N PHE A 138 1.21 12.86 -11.08
CA PHE A 138 1.78 11.52 -10.99
C PHE A 138 3.02 11.34 -11.88
N PHE A 139 3.09 12.06 -12.99
CA PHE A 139 4.17 11.95 -13.98
C PHE A 139 5.10 13.18 -14.01
N THR A 140 4.91 14.15 -13.12
CA THR A 140 5.72 15.38 -13.11
C THR A 140 7.14 15.11 -12.62
N THR A 141 7.31 14.27 -11.60
CA THR A 141 8.63 13.93 -11.04
C THR A 141 9.40 13.03 -12.01
N PRO A 142 10.62 13.41 -12.46
CA PRO A 142 11.44 12.56 -13.31
C PRO A 142 11.65 11.17 -12.72
N MET A 143 11.53 10.12 -13.55
CA MET A 143 11.66 8.72 -13.12
C MET A 143 12.97 8.46 -12.38
N GLU A 144 14.09 8.99 -12.89
CA GLU A 144 15.41 8.87 -12.27
C GLU A 144 15.42 9.42 -10.84
N TRP A 145 14.71 10.52 -10.59
CA TRP A 145 14.62 11.12 -9.25
C TRP A 145 13.80 10.26 -8.32
N GLN A 146 12.67 9.72 -8.79
CA GLN A 146 11.86 8.78 -8.01
C GLN A 146 12.70 7.55 -7.62
N GLN A 147 13.39 6.94 -8.58
CA GLN A 147 14.22 5.76 -8.36
C GLN A 147 15.41 6.03 -7.43
N ARG A 148 16.05 7.20 -7.51
CA ARG A 148 17.21 7.53 -6.69
C ARG A 148 16.84 7.99 -5.28
N LEU A 149 15.78 8.79 -5.15
CA LEU A 149 15.45 9.49 -3.91
C LEU A 149 14.45 8.74 -3.05
N TRP A 150 13.55 7.98 -3.66
CA TRP A 150 12.50 7.24 -2.95
C TRP A 150 12.17 5.93 -3.67
N PRO A 151 13.09 4.95 -3.59
CA PRO A 151 12.99 3.73 -4.39
C PRO A 151 11.95 2.72 -3.88
N THR A 152 11.27 3.02 -2.78
CA THR A 152 10.37 2.09 -2.08
C THR A 152 8.90 2.45 -2.25
N GLU A 153 8.04 1.45 -2.05
CA GLU A 153 6.63 1.65 -1.69
C GLU A 153 6.43 1.19 -0.23
N GLU A 154 5.54 1.86 0.51
CA GLU A 154 5.45 1.74 1.96
C GLU A 154 4.19 1.01 2.44
N PHE A 155 4.38 0.22 3.51
CA PHE A 155 3.34 -0.59 4.11
C PHE A 155 3.41 -0.56 5.65
N GLU A 156 2.26 -0.74 6.27
CA GLU A 156 2.08 -1.00 7.69
C GLU A 156 1.67 -2.45 7.89
N LEU A 157 2.40 -3.21 8.71
CA LEU A 157 2.00 -4.55 9.11
C LEU A 157 0.86 -4.45 10.12
N ALA A 158 -0.37 -4.62 9.64
CA ALA A 158 -1.58 -4.49 10.45
C ALA A 158 -1.84 -5.75 11.30
N ARG A 159 -1.60 -6.94 10.75
CA ARG A 159 -1.76 -8.23 11.44
C ARG A 159 -0.69 -9.21 10.99
N SER A 160 -0.20 -10.02 11.91
CA SER A 160 0.67 -11.16 11.60
C SER A 160 0.24 -12.38 12.42
N ARG A 161 0.23 -13.54 11.77
CA ARG A 161 0.10 -14.87 12.39
C ARG A 161 1.44 -15.61 12.45
N VAL A 162 2.52 -14.96 12.03
CA VAL A 162 3.90 -15.45 12.10
C VAL A 162 4.77 -14.48 12.92
N PRO A 163 5.91 -14.92 13.48
CA PRO A 163 6.87 -14.01 14.14
C PRO A 163 7.36 -12.90 13.20
N VAL A 164 7.64 -11.72 13.77
CA VAL A 164 8.00 -10.49 13.02
C VAL A 164 9.22 -9.84 13.64
N SER A 165 10.10 -9.31 12.80
CA SER A 165 11.17 -8.38 13.19
C SER A 165 11.06 -7.14 12.31
N LEU A 166 10.90 -5.96 12.92
CA LEU A 166 10.75 -4.69 12.21
C LEU A 166 12.06 -3.90 12.16
N PRO A 167 12.28 -3.06 11.13
CA PRO A 167 11.43 -2.89 9.94
C PRO A 167 11.60 -4.04 8.93
N GLU A 168 10.59 -4.29 8.10
CA GLU A 168 10.64 -5.31 7.04
C GLU A 168 11.00 -4.70 5.68
N THR A 169 11.66 -5.50 4.84
CA THR A 169 11.98 -5.18 3.44
C THR A 169 11.42 -6.21 2.45
N ASP A 170 10.65 -7.18 2.97
CA ASP A 170 9.97 -8.23 2.22
C ASP A 170 8.65 -8.53 2.92
N LEU A 171 7.54 -8.45 2.18
CA LEU A 171 6.19 -8.76 2.70
C LEU A 171 6.05 -10.24 3.13
N PHE A 172 6.91 -11.11 2.62
CA PHE A 172 6.93 -12.55 2.93
C PHE A 172 7.93 -12.91 4.03
N ALA A 173 8.65 -11.95 4.61
CA ALA A 173 9.63 -12.21 5.67
C ALA A 173 9.02 -13.06 6.80
N GLY A 174 9.69 -14.15 7.20
CA GLY A 174 9.21 -15.05 8.26
C GLY A 174 8.05 -15.99 7.86
N ILE A 175 7.59 -15.96 6.61
CA ILE A 175 6.68 -16.98 6.07
C ILE A 175 7.54 -18.11 5.50
N GLU A 176 7.56 -19.25 6.19
CA GLU A 176 8.18 -20.46 5.67
C GLU A 176 7.32 -21.03 4.53
N GLY A 177 7.96 -21.47 3.45
CA GLY A 177 7.27 -22.12 2.34
C GLY A 177 6.54 -23.36 2.85
N ARG A 178 5.22 -23.38 2.74
CA ARG A 178 4.42 -24.59 2.93
C ARG A 178 4.50 -25.38 1.62
N GLU A 179 5.18 -26.52 1.63
CA GLU A 179 5.12 -27.52 0.55
C GLU A 179 3.67 -27.95 0.25
#